data_AF-A0A397E3B5-F1
#
_entry.id   AF-A0A397E3B5-F1
#
_cell.length_a   1.000
_cell.length_b   1.000
_cell.length_c   1.000
_cell.angle_alpha   90.00
_cell.angle_beta   90.00
_cell.angle_gamma   90.00
#
_symmetry.space_group_name_H-M   'P 1'
#
loop_
_entity.id
_entity.type
_entity.pdbx_description
1 polymer ?
#
loop_
_entity_poly.entity_id
_entity_poly.type
_entity_poly.pdbx_seq_one_letter_code
_entity_poly.pdbx_strand_id
1 'polypeptide(L)'
;MTPDNQTRIVEGIVSMIELSVAEATAAQKTLKEQVTQVSSHGRNLEDSLRVAREKFATLEEQASTMTRHGRTLQDSLRIAHDEITRLTRALESDTPSASRLKSIKLDVAKFGGAESAKLLRWLLQFSTAADAQRIPDDTTRVAFAISHLKGRAEDWAFSKLLEDRHCFPSFAVFETELKAMFLPPNSDFRYRSQYLACKQGKRSLQEFIHDLRFLAANINYEESLSEALRVTVFMDGLNQGPALTQLFHAYPDTFEEADRIALSESCFLLTQASNDRTCFNCGRPGHFSRTCLAPRRVAAAAPTAHGSSRAARYPLASSSERST
;
A
#
# COMPACT_ATOMS: atom_id res chain seq x y z
N MET A 1 -98.25 51.13 58.82
CA MET A 1 -96.98 50.39 58.96
C MET A 1 -96.34 50.81 60.27
N THR A 2 -95.91 49.87 61.12
CA THR A 2 -95.20 50.17 62.36
C THR A 2 -93.75 50.59 62.07
N PRO A 3 -93.16 51.49 62.87
CA PRO A 3 -91.78 51.95 62.69
C PRO A 3 -90.76 50.81 62.54
N ASP A 4 -90.94 49.73 63.30
CA ASP A 4 -90.08 48.53 63.26
C ASP A 4 -90.02 47.84 61.88
N ASN A 5 -91.08 47.94 61.09
CA ASN A 5 -91.13 47.29 59.77
C ASN A 5 -90.39 48.11 58.70
N GLN A 6 -90.33 49.43 58.84
CA GLN A 6 -89.52 50.29 57.96
C GLN A 6 -88.03 50.13 58.26
N THR A 7 -87.65 50.05 59.54
CA THR A 7 -86.25 49.84 59.95
C THR A 7 -85.69 48.53 59.40
N ARG A 8 -86.44 47.41 59.49
CA ARG A 8 -86.02 46.11 58.92
C ARG A 8 -85.82 46.12 57.41
N ILE A 9 -86.66 46.87 56.67
CA ILE A 9 -86.52 46.99 55.21
C ILE A 9 -85.26 47.79 54.87
N VAL A 10 -85.02 48.89 55.59
CA VAL A 10 -83.81 49.72 55.40
C VAL A 10 -82.55 48.93 55.74
N GLU A 11 -82.54 48.19 56.85
CA GLU A 11 -81.42 47.31 57.23
C GLU A 11 -81.16 46.22 56.18
N GLY A 12 -82.22 45.62 55.62
CA GLY A 12 -82.10 44.65 54.53
C GLY A 12 -81.50 45.24 53.26
N ILE A 13 -81.91 46.46 52.88
CA ILE A 13 -81.35 47.18 51.72
C ILE A 13 -79.89 47.55 51.96
N VAL A 14 -79.55 48.05 53.16
CA VAL A 14 -78.17 48.37 53.54
C VAL A 14 -77.29 47.12 53.47
N SER A 15 -77.73 46.00 54.02
CA SER A 15 -76.99 44.73 53.97
C SER A 15 -76.79 44.22 52.53
N MET A 16 -77.79 44.36 51.65
CA MET A 16 -77.63 44.01 50.23
C MET A 16 -76.64 44.92 49.49
N ILE A 17 -76.64 46.22 49.80
CA ILE A 17 -75.68 47.17 49.23
C ILE A 17 -74.26 46.84 49.72
N GLU A 18 -74.08 46.55 51.02
CA GLU A 18 -72.79 46.17 51.59
C GLU A 18 -72.24 44.90 50.96
N LEU A 19 -73.09 43.88 50.76
CA LEU A 19 -72.70 42.65 50.06
C LEU A 19 -72.29 42.93 48.61
N SER A 20 -73.08 43.73 47.88
CA SER A 20 -72.77 44.09 46.50
C SER A 20 -71.48 44.90 46.38
N VAL A 21 -71.21 45.82 47.32
CA VAL A 21 -69.95 46.58 47.39
C VAL A 21 -68.78 45.66 47.72
N ALA A 22 -68.95 44.69 48.62
CA ALA A 22 -67.91 43.72 48.95
C ALA A 22 -67.56 42.84 47.73
N GLU A 23 -68.58 42.34 47.01
CA GLU A 23 -68.42 41.58 45.77
C GLU A 23 -67.72 42.42 44.67
N ALA A 24 -68.14 43.67 44.48
CA ALA A 24 -67.52 44.58 43.52
C ALA A 24 -66.05 44.88 43.88
N THR A 25 -65.74 45.04 45.16
CA THR A 25 -64.37 45.29 45.64
C THR A 25 -63.48 44.06 45.45
N ALA A 26 -64.01 42.86 45.71
CA ALA A 26 -63.30 41.61 45.45
C ALA A 26 -63.03 41.43 43.95
N ALA A 27 -64.03 41.67 43.10
CA ALA A 27 -63.88 41.62 41.65
C ALA A 27 -62.86 42.66 41.14
N GLN A 28 -62.88 43.88 41.68
CA GLN A 28 -61.90 44.91 41.35
C GLN A 28 -60.47 44.50 41.73
N LYS A 29 -60.29 43.86 42.89
CA LYS A 29 -58.99 43.35 43.33
C LYS A 29 -58.46 42.27 42.38
N THR A 30 -59.31 41.30 42.02
CA THR A 30 -58.97 40.25 41.05
C THR A 30 -58.62 40.83 39.68
N LEU A 31 -59.39 41.82 39.19
CA LEU A 31 -59.08 42.47 37.92
C LEU A 31 -57.74 43.21 37.97
N LYS A 32 -57.42 43.87 39.08
CA LYS A 32 -56.13 44.55 39.27
C LYS A 32 -54.96 43.56 39.25
N GLU A 33 -55.12 42.40 39.87
CA GLU A 33 -54.13 41.30 39.82
C GLU A 33 -53.97 40.74 38.40
N GLN A 34 -55.06 40.57 37.66
CA GLN A 34 -54.99 40.14 36.24
C GLN A 34 -54.28 41.19 35.37
N VAL A 35 -54.54 42.48 35.58
CA VAL A 35 -53.87 43.57 34.83
C VAL A 35 -52.37 43.60 35.12
N THR A 36 -51.94 43.40 36.37
CA THR A 36 -50.50 43.35 36.70
C THR A 36 -49.83 42.11 36.09
N GLN A 37 -50.52 40.97 36.06
CA GLN A 37 -50.05 39.74 35.41
C GLN A 37 -49.94 39.90 33.88
N VAL A 38 -50.94 40.49 33.23
CA VAL A 38 -50.89 40.76 31.77
C VAL A 38 -49.76 41.75 31.45
N SER A 39 -49.58 42.76 32.30
CA SER A 39 -48.49 43.73 32.13
C SER A 39 -47.10 43.10 32.28
N SER A 40 -46.91 42.17 33.23
CA SER A 40 -45.63 41.46 33.38
C SER A 40 -45.38 40.49 32.23
N HIS A 41 -46.41 39.79 31.76
CA HIS A 41 -46.31 38.93 30.59
C HIS A 41 -45.97 39.73 29.32
N GLY A 42 -46.57 40.91 29.14
CA GLY A 42 -46.26 41.83 28.04
C GLY A 42 -44.79 42.23 28.02
N ARG A 43 -44.23 42.64 29.17
CA ARG A 43 -42.80 42.97 29.28
C ARG A 43 -41.89 41.77 28.93
N ASN A 44 -42.23 40.57 29.40
CA ASN A 44 -41.46 39.36 29.09
C ASN A 44 -41.48 39.02 27.60
N LEU A 45 -42.61 39.24 26.93
CA LEU A 45 -42.73 39.05 25.48
C LEU A 45 -41.90 40.09 24.71
N GLU A 46 -41.92 41.35 25.14
CA GLU A 46 -41.10 42.41 24.54
C GLU A 46 -39.60 42.13 24.67
N ASP A 47 -39.15 41.67 25.85
CA ASP A 47 -37.77 41.25 26.07
C ASP A 47 -37.39 40.04 25.20
N SER A 48 -38.29 39.06 25.09
CA SER A 48 -38.09 37.89 24.23
C SER A 48 -38.01 38.29 22.75
N LEU A 49 -38.82 39.25 22.30
CA LEU A 49 -38.81 39.77 20.94
C LEU A 49 -37.51 40.54 20.66
N ARG A 50 -37.00 41.31 21.63
CA ARG A 50 -35.71 42.01 21.54
C ARG A 50 -34.56 41.02 21.35
N VAL A 51 -34.49 40.00 22.20
CA VAL A 51 -33.48 38.94 22.09
C VAL A 51 -33.59 38.19 20.76
N ALA A 52 -34.82 37.90 20.30
CA ALA A 52 -35.02 37.25 19.00
C ALA A 52 -34.47 38.10 17.85
N ARG A 53 -34.72 39.42 17.86
CA ARG A 53 -34.20 40.35 16.84
C ARG A 53 -32.67 40.39 16.81
N GLU A 54 -32.02 40.42 17.98
CA GLU A 54 -30.56 40.37 18.08
C GLU A 54 -29.99 39.04 17.54
N LYS A 55 -30.66 37.92 17.82
CA LYS A 55 -30.29 36.61 17.24
C LYS A 55 -30.46 36.57 15.72
N PHE A 56 -31.51 37.18 15.19
CA PHE A 56 -31.68 37.28 13.74
C PHE A 56 -30.57 38.12 13.09
N ALA A 57 -30.21 39.25 13.68
CA ALA A 57 -29.12 40.09 13.18
C ALA A 57 -27.77 39.34 13.17
N THR A 58 -27.46 38.56 14.22
CA THR A 58 -26.22 37.77 14.26
C THR A 58 -26.24 36.62 13.25
N LEU A 59 -27.37 35.94 13.05
CA LEU A 59 -27.51 34.91 12.02
C LEU A 59 -27.39 35.48 10.59
N GLU A 60 -27.91 36.68 10.35
CA GLU A 60 -27.80 37.36 9.06
C GLU A 60 -26.35 37.76 8.74
N GLU A 61 -25.61 38.23 9.75
CA GLU A 61 -24.17 38.47 9.62
C GLU A 61 -23.40 37.17 9.32
N GLN A 62 -23.70 36.08 10.05
CA GLN A 62 -23.11 34.77 9.78
C GLN A 62 -23.40 34.28 8.36
N ALA A 63 -24.64 34.39 7.89
CA ALA A 63 -25.00 34.03 6.51
C ALA A 63 -24.24 34.86 5.47
N SER A 64 -24.03 36.15 5.74
CA SER A 64 -23.23 37.05 4.91
C SER A 64 -21.76 36.62 4.86
N THR A 65 -21.18 36.23 6.00
CA THR A 65 -19.80 35.70 6.06
C THR A 65 -19.67 34.38 5.30
N MET A 66 -20.63 33.47 5.44
CA MET A 66 -20.65 32.20 4.70
C MET A 66 -20.72 32.43 3.20
N THR A 67 -21.56 33.37 2.75
CA THR A 67 -21.66 33.75 1.33
C THR A 67 -20.36 34.33 0.81
N ARG A 68 -19.63 35.11 1.63
CA ARG A 68 -18.29 35.61 1.28
C ARG A 68 -17.28 34.48 1.14
N HIS A 69 -17.24 33.54 2.10
CA HIS A 69 -16.35 32.37 2.01
C HIS A 69 -16.68 31.50 0.79
N GLY A 70 -17.96 31.30 0.49
CA GLY A 70 -18.39 30.58 -0.72
C GLY A 70 -17.84 31.19 -2.00
N ARG A 71 -17.88 32.53 -2.12
CA ARG A 71 -17.26 33.25 -3.25
C ARG A 71 -15.75 33.06 -3.31
N THR A 72 -15.05 33.17 -2.18
CA THR A 72 -13.60 32.93 -2.13
C THR A 72 -13.22 31.51 -2.57
N LEU A 73 -13.96 30.50 -2.10
CA LEU A 73 -13.75 29.11 -2.52
C LEU A 73 -14.03 28.92 -4.01
N GLN A 74 -15.10 29.52 -4.52
CA GLN A 74 -15.44 29.50 -5.94
C GLN A 74 -14.35 30.16 -6.80
N ASP A 75 -13.79 31.29 -6.37
CA ASP A 75 -12.66 31.94 -7.03
C ASP A 75 -11.40 31.06 -6.99
N SER A 76 -11.15 30.39 -5.86
CA SER A 76 -10.00 29.50 -5.70
C SER A 76 -10.11 28.28 -6.63
N LEU A 77 -11.32 27.71 -6.75
CA LEU A 77 -11.61 26.64 -7.71
C LEU A 77 -11.43 27.09 -9.16
N ARG A 78 -11.88 28.29 -9.51
CA ARG A 78 -11.67 28.86 -10.85
C ARG A 78 -10.18 29.02 -11.16
N ILE A 79 -9.41 29.59 -10.23
CA ILE A 79 -7.95 29.74 -10.38
C ILE A 79 -7.29 28.38 -10.55
N ALA A 80 -7.64 27.38 -9.73
CA ALA A 80 -7.11 26.03 -9.86
C ALA A 80 -7.48 25.39 -11.20
N HIS A 81 -8.70 25.60 -11.69
CA HIS A 81 -9.15 25.08 -12.99
C HIS A 81 -8.41 25.75 -14.16
N ASP A 82 -8.21 27.07 -14.11
CA ASP A 82 -7.42 27.82 -15.09
C ASP A 82 -5.96 27.36 -15.07
N GLU A 83 -5.38 27.08 -13.90
CA GLU A 83 -4.02 26.57 -13.78
C GLU A 83 -3.89 25.14 -14.29
N ILE A 84 -4.85 24.25 -13.99
CA ILE A 84 -4.91 22.91 -14.60
C ILE A 84 -4.96 23.04 -16.12
N THR A 85 -5.85 23.89 -16.65
CA THR A 85 -5.97 24.10 -18.10
C THR A 85 -4.68 24.67 -18.70
N ARG A 86 -4.00 25.57 -18.00
CA ARG A 86 -2.72 26.14 -18.42
C ARG A 86 -1.62 25.09 -18.41
N LEU A 87 -1.52 24.26 -17.37
CA LEU A 87 -0.57 23.16 -17.26
C LEU A 87 -0.85 22.07 -18.31
N THR A 88 -2.12 21.75 -18.59
CA THR A 88 -2.51 20.83 -19.67
C THR A 88 -2.07 21.37 -21.03
N ARG A 89 -2.34 22.65 -21.33
CA ARG A 89 -1.88 23.28 -22.58
C ARG A 89 -0.36 23.39 -22.65
N ALA A 90 0.30 23.69 -21.53
CA ALA A 90 1.76 23.71 -21.46
C ALA A 90 2.36 22.32 -21.68
N LEU A 91 1.73 21.25 -21.17
CA LEU A 91 2.13 19.88 -21.46
C LEU A 91 1.94 19.52 -22.95
N GLU A 92 0.88 20.06 -23.56
CA GLU A 92 0.62 19.96 -25.01
C GLU A 92 1.57 20.83 -25.86
N SER A 93 2.12 21.93 -25.35
CA SER A 93 3.01 22.84 -26.08
C SER A 93 4.51 22.63 -25.82
N ASP A 94 4.90 22.24 -24.61
CA ASP A 94 6.26 21.83 -24.23
C ASP A 94 6.53 20.34 -24.51
N THR A 95 5.60 19.67 -25.22
CA THR A 95 5.98 18.51 -26.01
C THR A 95 6.57 19.00 -27.34
N PRO A 96 7.90 19.04 -27.52
CA PRO A 96 8.46 19.07 -28.86
C PRO A 96 8.04 17.79 -29.56
N SER A 97 6.91 17.82 -30.29
CA SER A 97 6.47 16.72 -31.14
C SER A 97 6.60 15.34 -30.47
N ALA A 98 5.78 15.03 -29.46
CA ALA A 98 5.56 13.62 -29.07
C ALA A 98 4.98 12.78 -30.23
N SER A 99 4.63 13.41 -31.35
CA SER A 99 4.34 12.78 -32.64
C SER A 99 5.57 12.27 -33.42
N ARG A 100 6.81 12.46 -32.93
CA ARG A 100 8.04 11.95 -33.58
C ARG A 100 8.85 10.94 -32.76
N LEU A 101 8.47 10.61 -31.54
CA LEU A 101 9.09 9.46 -30.88
C LEU A 101 8.53 8.21 -31.56
N LYS A 102 9.34 7.64 -32.47
CA LYS A 102 9.07 6.34 -33.07
C LYS A 102 8.80 5.36 -31.94
N SER A 103 7.62 4.74 -31.97
CA SER A 103 7.31 3.60 -31.11
C SER A 103 8.49 2.63 -31.16
N ILE A 104 9.06 2.32 -30.00
CA ILE A 104 10.11 1.32 -29.90
C ILE A 104 9.39 -0.02 -30.07
N LYS A 105 9.50 -0.59 -31.26
CA LYS A 105 8.97 -1.92 -31.56
C LYS A 105 9.82 -2.94 -30.81
N LEU A 106 9.42 -3.26 -29.59
CA LEU A 106 9.94 -4.41 -28.86
C LEU A 106 9.31 -5.67 -29.47
N ASP A 107 10.16 -6.61 -29.89
CA ASP A 107 9.70 -7.90 -30.38
C ASP A 107 9.20 -8.72 -29.19
N VAL A 108 7.88 -8.93 -29.14
CA VAL A 108 7.27 -9.78 -28.11
C VAL A 108 7.22 -11.19 -28.68
N ALA A 109 7.86 -12.13 -27.99
CA ALA A 109 7.80 -13.54 -28.39
C ALA A 109 6.34 -14.02 -28.43
N LYS A 110 5.97 -14.85 -29.40
CA LYS A 110 4.60 -15.39 -29.46
C LYS A 110 4.36 -16.47 -28.40
N PHE A 111 3.22 -16.44 -27.71
CA PHE A 111 2.84 -17.45 -26.71
C PHE A 111 1.94 -18.54 -27.30
N GLY A 112 2.39 -19.80 -27.17
CA GLY A 112 1.74 -20.96 -27.79
C GLY A 112 0.76 -21.75 -26.93
N GLY A 113 0.65 -21.45 -25.63
CA GLY A 113 -0.22 -22.19 -24.70
C GLY A 113 0.29 -23.56 -24.22
N ALA A 114 1.48 -24.02 -24.64
CA ALA A 114 2.02 -25.32 -24.26
C ALA A 114 2.84 -25.30 -22.94
N GLU A 115 3.53 -24.19 -22.67
CA GLU A 115 4.45 -24.07 -21.54
C GLU A 115 3.91 -23.06 -20.52
N SER A 116 3.08 -23.55 -19.59
CA SER A 116 2.44 -22.74 -18.55
C SER A 116 3.45 -21.93 -17.72
N ALA A 117 4.61 -22.49 -17.42
CA ALA A 117 5.70 -21.81 -16.70
C ALA A 117 6.29 -20.60 -17.47
N LYS A 118 6.06 -20.48 -18.78
CA LYS A 118 6.50 -19.33 -19.59
C LYS A 118 5.44 -18.24 -19.70
N LEU A 119 4.19 -18.48 -19.28
CA LEU A 119 3.09 -17.54 -19.41
C LEU A 119 3.35 -16.25 -18.62
N LEU A 120 3.76 -16.35 -17.36
CA LEU A 120 3.96 -15.17 -16.50
C LEU A 120 5.13 -14.30 -17.00
N ARG A 121 6.20 -14.94 -17.47
CA ARG A 121 7.29 -14.24 -18.16
C ARG A 121 6.81 -13.55 -19.44
N TRP A 122 5.99 -14.23 -20.24
CA TRP A 122 5.44 -13.67 -21.46
C TRP A 122 4.53 -12.47 -21.17
N LEU A 123 3.64 -12.56 -20.17
CA LEU A 123 2.79 -11.46 -19.74
C LEU A 123 3.62 -10.24 -19.32
N LEU A 124 4.69 -10.43 -18.55
CA LEU A 124 5.59 -9.35 -18.16
C LEU A 124 6.28 -8.71 -19.38
N GLN A 125 6.79 -9.53 -20.31
CA GLN A 125 7.40 -9.05 -21.56
C GLN A 125 6.39 -8.28 -22.41
N PHE A 126 5.17 -8.79 -22.51
CA PHE A 126 4.08 -8.16 -23.24
C PHE A 126 3.70 -6.81 -22.63
N SER A 127 3.44 -6.75 -21.32
CA SER A 127 3.08 -5.50 -20.63
C SER A 127 4.18 -4.45 -20.77
N THR A 128 5.45 -4.86 -20.58
CA THR A 128 6.61 -3.99 -20.80
C THR A 128 6.64 -3.44 -22.23
N ALA A 129 6.34 -4.28 -23.23
CA ALA A 129 6.30 -3.88 -24.63
C ALA A 129 5.09 -3.01 -24.98
N ALA A 130 3.93 -3.27 -24.40
CA ALA A 130 2.73 -2.46 -24.57
C ALA A 130 2.91 -1.05 -23.98
N ASP A 131 3.55 -0.96 -22.81
CA ASP A 131 3.87 0.30 -22.15
C ASP A 131 4.95 1.07 -22.91
N ALA A 132 5.99 0.39 -23.41
CA ALA A 132 7.02 1.01 -24.26
C ALA A 132 6.46 1.53 -25.59
N GLN A 133 5.46 0.83 -26.15
CA GLN A 133 4.73 1.26 -27.34
C GLN A 133 3.63 2.29 -27.04
N ARG A 134 3.43 2.63 -25.75
CA ARG A 134 2.43 3.59 -25.27
C ARG A 134 1.02 3.29 -25.74
N ILE A 135 0.57 2.04 -25.66
CA ILE A 135 -0.80 1.64 -26.00
C ILE A 135 -1.73 2.04 -24.83
N PRO A 136 -2.57 3.08 -24.99
CA PRO A 136 -3.31 3.68 -23.89
C PRO A 136 -4.71 3.05 -23.68
N ASP A 137 -5.26 2.45 -24.73
CA ASP A 137 -6.61 1.88 -24.74
C ASP A 137 -6.55 0.37 -24.47
N ASP A 138 -7.39 -0.09 -23.55
CA ASP A 138 -7.47 -1.49 -23.13
C ASP A 138 -7.93 -2.40 -24.27
N THR A 139 -8.85 -1.93 -25.12
CA THR A 139 -9.32 -2.69 -26.28
C THR A 139 -8.16 -2.98 -27.24
N THR A 140 -7.36 -1.96 -27.52
CA THR A 140 -6.17 -2.03 -28.38
C THR A 140 -5.08 -2.88 -27.74
N ARG A 141 -4.89 -2.76 -26.42
CA ARG A 141 -3.93 -3.56 -25.64
C ARG A 141 -4.30 -5.04 -25.68
N VAL A 142 -5.58 -5.38 -25.51
CA VAL A 142 -6.08 -6.76 -25.64
C VAL A 142 -5.93 -7.27 -27.08
N ALA A 143 -6.30 -6.50 -28.09
CA ALA A 143 -6.11 -6.89 -29.49
C ALA A 143 -4.62 -7.14 -29.82
N PHE A 144 -3.73 -6.30 -29.30
CA PHE A 144 -2.29 -6.48 -29.42
C PHE A 144 -1.81 -7.76 -28.72
N ALA A 145 -2.33 -8.07 -27.53
CA ALA A 145 -2.04 -9.32 -26.82
C ALA A 145 -2.46 -10.54 -27.63
N ILE A 146 -3.70 -10.55 -28.15
CA ILE A 146 -4.24 -11.63 -28.97
C ILE A 146 -3.39 -11.85 -30.22
N SER A 147 -2.90 -10.78 -30.88
CA SER A 147 -2.02 -10.89 -32.06
C SER A 147 -0.66 -11.56 -31.77
N HIS A 148 -0.27 -11.65 -30.50
CA HIS A 148 0.94 -12.32 -30.03
C HIS A 148 0.68 -13.71 -29.45
N LEU A 149 -0.56 -14.18 -29.49
CA LEU A 149 -0.88 -15.59 -29.24
C LEU A 149 -0.64 -16.41 -30.51
N LYS A 150 -0.42 -17.71 -30.33
CA LYS A 150 -0.36 -18.69 -31.42
C LYS A 150 -0.87 -20.05 -30.94
N GLY A 151 -1.29 -20.90 -31.87
CA GLY A 151 -1.69 -22.28 -31.56
C GLY A 151 -2.81 -22.32 -30.53
N ARG A 152 -2.67 -23.15 -29.48
CA ARG A 152 -3.76 -23.35 -28.49
C ARG A 152 -4.22 -22.06 -27.80
N ALA A 153 -3.31 -21.12 -27.56
CA ALA A 153 -3.67 -19.84 -26.95
C ALA A 153 -4.48 -18.95 -27.89
N GLU A 154 -4.16 -18.98 -29.18
CA GLU A 154 -4.90 -18.28 -30.21
C GLU A 154 -6.30 -18.89 -30.40
N ASP A 155 -6.37 -20.23 -30.55
CA ASP A 155 -7.63 -20.96 -30.69
C ASP A 155 -8.58 -20.68 -29.52
N TRP A 156 -8.06 -20.67 -28.30
CA TRP A 156 -8.83 -20.32 -27.10
C TRP A 156 -9.36 -18.89 -27.15
N ALA A 157 -8.51 -17.90 -27.48
CA ALA A 157 -8.90 -16.50 -27.51
C ALA A 157 -9.99 -16.26 -28.57
N PHE A 158 -9.83 -16.83 -29.77
CA PHE A 158 -10.84 -16.72 -30.82
C PHE A 158 -12.11 -17.48 -30.53
N SER A 159 -12.05 -18.64 -29.87
CA SER A 159 -13.25 -19.36 -29.42
C SER A 159 -14.11 -18.49 -28.50
N LYS A 160 -13.49 -17.78 -27.55
CA LYS A 160 -14.19 -16.84 -26.66
C LYS A 160 -14.76 -15.63 -27.41
N LEU A 161 -13.99 -15.06 -28.35
CA LEU A 161 -14.43 -13.93 -29.16
C LEU A 161 -15.57 -14.25 -30.12
N LEU A 162 -15.68 -15.50 -30.57
CA LEU A 162 -16.79 -15.97 -31.40
C LEU A 162 -18.10 -16.10 -30.62
N GLU A 163 -18.02 -16.45 -29.33
CA GLU A 163 -19.17 -16.49 -28.42
C GLU A 163 -19.61 -15.07 -28.01
N ASP A 164 -18.65 -14.23 -27.64
CA ASP A 164 -18.88 -12.83 -27.29
C ASP A 164 -17.72 -11.94 -27.75
N ARG A 165 -18.04 -10.96 -28.60
CA ARG A 165 -17.08 -9.98 -29.13
C ARG A 165 -16.51 -9.06 -28.05
N HIS A 166 -17.17 -8.94 -26.90
CA HIS A 166 -16.75 -8.10 -25.78
C HIS A 166 -16.32 -8.91 -24.55
N CYS A 167 -15.96 -10.20 -24.72
CA CYS A 167 -15.55 -11.08 -23.62
C CYS A 167 -14.32 -10.59 -22.83
N PHE A 168 -13.56 -9.64 -23.38
CA PHE A 168 -12.41 -9.02 -22.73
C PHE A 168 -12.59 -7.49 -22.66
N PRO A 169 -13.33 -6.97 -21.67
CA PRO A 169 -13.58 -5.53 -21.53
C PRO A 169 -12.36 -4.73 -21.04
N SER A 170 -11.37 -5.41 -20.43
CA SER A 170 -10.13 -4.80 -19.96
C SER A 170 -8.96 -5.77 -20.11
N PHE A 171 -7.74 -5.24 -20.11
CA PHE A 171 -6.54 -6.08 -20.14
C PHE A 171 -6.43 -6.95 -18.89
N ALA A 172 -6.86 -6.43 -17.73
CA ALA A 172 -6.87 -7.17 -16.47
C ALA A 172 -7.78 -8.42 -16.54
N VAL A 173 -8.99 -8.29 -17.12
CA VAL A 173 -9.90 -9.43 -17.29
C VAL A 173 -9.31 -10.46 -18.25
N PHE A 174 -8.73 -10.01 -19.37
CA PHE A 174 -8.03 -10.89 -20.30
C PHE A 174 -6.88 -11.65 -19.62
N GLU A 175 -6.06 -10.96 -18.82
CA GLU A 175 -4.95 -11.57 -18.09
C GLU A 175 -5.44 -12.64 -17.09
N THR A 176 -6.50 -12.36 -16.34
CA THR A 176 -7.10 -13.31 -15.39
C THR A 176 -7.60 -14.56 -16.10
N GLU A 177 -8.36 -14.41 -17.18
CA GLU A 177 -8.89 -15.54 -17.96
C GLU A 177 -7.77 -16.35 -18.63
N LEU A 178 -6.74 -15.68 -19.17
CA LEU A 178 -5.58 -16.33 -19.78
C LEU A 178 -4.80 -17.14 -18.73
N LYS A 179 -4.59 -16.58 -17.54
CA LYS A 179 -3.97 -17.29 -16.40
C LYS A 179 -4.81 -18.49 -16.00
N ALA A 180 -6.13 -18.35 -15.88
CA ALA A 180 -7.03 -19.43 -15.49
C ALA A 180 -7.02 -20.60 -16.50
N MET A 181 -6.91 -20.31 -17.79
CA MET A 181 -6.88 -21.33 -18.84
C MET A 181 -5.54 -22.06 -18.94
N PHE A 182 -4.43 -21.33 -18.85
CA PHE A 182 -3.10 -21.87 -19.19
C PHE A 182 -2.21 -22.17 -17.99
N LEU A 183 -2.58 -21.76 -16.78
CA LEU A 183 -1.89 -22.17 -15.56
C LEU A 183 -2.59 -23.38 -14.94
N PRO A 184 -1.83 -24.38 -14.45
CA PRO A 184 -2.40 -25.46 -13.65
C PRO A 184 -3.15 -24.90 -12.43
N PRO A 185 -4.29 -25.48 -12.02
CA PRO A 185 -5.09 -25.00 -10.88
C PRO A 185 -4.31 -24.83 -9.56
N ASN A 186 -3.20 -25.55 -9.41
CA ASN A 186 -2.34 -25.54 -8.23
C ASN A 186 -0.98 -24.87 -8.45
N SER A 187 -0.78 -24.13 -9.55
CA SER A 187 0.51 -23.50 -9.84
C SER A 187 0.89 -22.50 -8.74
N ASP A 188 -0.07 -21.69 -8.30
CA ASP A 188 0.11 -20.70 -7.25
C ASP A 188 0.50 -21.36 -5.93
N PHE A 189 -0.29 -22.35 -5.48
CA PHE A 189 0.02 -23.14 -4.29
C PHE A 189 1.42 -23.78 -4.37
N ARG A 190 1.78 -24.32 -5.54
CA ARG A 190 3.09 -24.96 -5.73
C ARG A 190 4.23 -23.95 -5.61
N TYR A 191 4.16 -22.81 -6.29
CA TYR A 191 5.21 -21.78 -6.22
C TYR A 191 5.27 -21.14 -4.83
N ARG A 192 4.11 -20.90 -4.19
CA ARG A 192 4.02 -20.43 -2.81
C ARG A 192 4.65 -21.42 -1.83
N SER A 193 4.31 -22.70 -1.93
CA SER A 193 4.89 -23.75 -1.08
C SER A 193 6.40 -23.84 -1.27
N GLN A 194 6.89 -23.78 -2.53
CA GLN A 194 8.32 -23.75 -2.83
C GLN A 194 9.01 -22.49 -2.29
N TYR A 195 8.37 -21.33 -2.38
CA TYR A 195 8.88 -20.06 -1.84
C TYR A 195 9.08 -20.16 -0.33
N LEU A 196 8.05 -20.60 0.40
CA LEU A 196 8.09 -20.77 1.86
C LEU A 196 9.12 -21.82 2.30
N ALA A 197 9.35 -22.85 1.49
CA ALA A 197 10.34 -23.90 1.77
C ALA A 197 11.76 -23.57 1.27
N CYS A 198 11.97 -22.42 0.62
CA CYS A 198 13.25 -22.10 0.00
C CYS A 198 14.32 -21.78 1.06
N LYS A 199 15.39 -22.59 1.11
CA LYS A 199 16.53 -22.42 2.02
C LYS A 199 17.83 -22.30 1.26
N GLN A 200 18.71 -21.35 1.59
CA GLN A 200 20.00 -21.13 0.91
C GLN A 200 20.79 -22.45 0.75
N GLY A 201 20.99 -23.19 1.85
CA GLY A 201 21.63 -24.50 1.82
C GLY A 201 23.06 -24.42 1.27
N LYS A 202 23.38 -25.19 0.22
CA LYS A 202 24.72 -25.17 -0.40
C LYS A 202 24.89 -24.11 -1.50
N ARG A 203 23.83 -23.37 -1.84
CA ARG A 203 23.84 -22.35 -2.90
C ARG A 203 24.51 -21.07 -2.43
N SER A 204 25.07 -20.32 -3.37
CA SER A 204 25.53 -18.96 -3.09
C SER A 204 24.36 -18.07 -2.68
N LEU A 205 24.68 -16.96 -2.01
CA LEU A 205 23.68 -15.97 -1.62
C LEU A 205 22.90 -15.44 -2.85
N GLN A 206 23.61 -15.16 -3.95
CA GLN A 206 23.01 -14.66 -5.19
C GLN A 206 22.08 -15.67 -5.86
N GLU A 207 22.45 -16.95 -5.93
CA GLU A 207 21.58 -18.01 -6.45
C GLU A 207 20.31 -18.15 -5.62
N PHE A 208 20.44 -18.10 -4.28
CA PHE A 208 19.30 -18.16 -3.39
C PHE A 208 18.34 -16.96 -3.57
N ILE A 209 18.88 -15.74 -3.65
CA ILE A 209 18.08 -14.53 -3.93
C ILE A 209 17.38 -14.64 -5.28
N HIS A 210 18.09 -15.13 -6.30
CA HIS A 210 17.52 -15.33 -7.63
C HIS A 210 16.35 -16.30 -7.60
N ASP A 211 16.50 -17.43 -6.92
CA ASP A 211 15.43 -18.43 -6.78
C ASP A 211 14.22 -17.88 -6.04
N LEU A 212 14.42 -17.11 -4.96
CA LEU A 212 13.32 -16.44 -4.26
C LEU A 212 12.59 -15.44 -5.15
N ARG A 213 13.32 -14.58 -5.88
CA ARG A 213 12.73 -13.62 -6.82
C ARG A 213 11.95 -14.32 -7.93
N PHE A 214 12.52 -15.40 -8.46
CA PHE A 214 11.87 -16.21 -9.49
C PHE A 214 10.56 -16.83 -8.97
N LEU A 215 10.59 -17.46 -7.79
CA LEU A 215 9.40 -18.08 -7.19
C LEU A 215 8.32 -17.03 -6.88
N ALA A 216 8.70 -15.88 -6.32
CA ALA A 216 7.78 -14.76 -6.06
C ALA A 216 7.11 -14.25 -7.34
N ALA A 217 7.87 -14.07 -8.42
CA ALA A 217 7.35 -13.60 -9.70
C ALA A 217 6.38 -14.60 -10.38
N ASN A 218 6.35 -15.86 -9.94
CA ASN A 218 5.44 -16.88 -10.48
C ASN A 218 4.17 -17.07 -9.65
N ILE A 219 3.99 -16.30 -8.58
CA ILE A 219 2.78 -16.31 -7.74
C ILE A 219 1.82 -15.25 -8.30
N ASN A 220 0.57 -15.64 -8.57
CA ASN A 220 -0.34 -14.88 -9.42
C ASN A 220 -0.95 -13.66 -8.75
N TYR A 221 -1.00 -13.65 -7.41
CA TYR A 221 -1.65 -12.63 -6.60
C TYR A 221 -0.61 -11.92 -5.74
N GLU A 222 -0.33 -10.64 -6.01
CA GLU A 222 0.64 -9.86 -5.21
C GLU A 222 0.26 -9.81 -3.72
N GLU A 223 -1.04 -9.78 -3.42
CA GLU A 223 -1.57 -9.84 -2.06
C GLU A 223 -1.19 -11.14 -1.31
N SER A 224 -0.75 -12.17 -2.03
CA SER A 224 -0.29 -13.43 -1.43
C SER A 224 1.07 -13.33 -0.74
N LEU A 225 1.92 -12.35 -1.10
CA LEU A 225 3.27 -12.19 -0.55
C LEU A 225 3.48 -10.77 -0.01
N SER A 226 3.06 -10.52 1.23
CA SER A 226 3.41 -9.27 1.91
C SER A 226 4.93 -9.11 2.07
N GLU A 227 5.42 -7.88 2.10
CA GLU A 227 6.84 -7.58 2.33
C GLU A 227 7.36 -8.24 3.61
N ALA A 228 6.57 -8.17 4.70
CA ALA A 228 6.91 -8.84 5.96
C ALA A 228 7.12 -10.35 5.79
N LEU A 229 6.29 -11.02 4.98
CA LEU A 229 6.46 -12.44 4.68
C LEU A 229 7.70 -12.68 3.80
N ARG A 230 7.94 -11.84 2.80
CA ARG A 230 9.14 -11.92 1.94
C ARG A 230 10.43 -11.79 2.75
N VAL A 231 10.49 -10.81 3.66
CA VAL A 231 11.61 -10.60 4.58
C VAL A 231 11.77 -11.80 5.53
N THR A 232 10.67 -12.27 6.12
CA THR A 232 10.70 -13.41 7.06
C THR A 232 11.25 -14.67 6.38
N VAL A 233 10.75 -15.02 5.20
CA VAL A 233 11.22 -16.18 4.43
C VAL A 233 12.67 -16.02 4.01
N PHE A 234 13.08 -14.81 3.61
CA PHE A 234 14.47 -14.53 3.27
C PHE A 234 15.40 -14.75 4.47
N MET A 235 15.11 -14.14 5.62
CA MET A 235 15.91 -14.27 6.84
C MET A 235 15.94 -15.71 7.38
N ASP A 236 14.80 -16.40 7.43
CA ASP A 236 14.69 -17.80 7.85
C ASP A 236 15.35 -18.77 6.85
N GLY A 237 15.45 -18.35 5.58
CA GLY A 237 16.06 -19.13 4.51
C GLY A 237 17.59 -19.02 4.44
N LEU A 238 18.18 -17.95 4.98
CA LEU A 238 19.63 -17.73 4.94
C LEU A 238 20.38 -18.70 5.85
N ASN A 239 21.61 -19.05 5.42
CA ASN A 239 22.52 -19.78 6.28
C ASN A 239 23.01 -18.88 7.44
N GLN A 240 23.32 -19.50 8.58
CA GLN A 240 23.94 -18.82 9.70
C GLN A 240 25.28 -18.17 9.26
N GLY A 241 25.44 -16.88 9.53
CA GLY A 241 26.62 -16.12 9.12
C GLY A 241 26.41 -14.61 9.22
N PRO A 242 27.42 -13.81 8.82
CA PRO A 242 27.41 -12.37 9.06
C PRO A 242 26.26 -11.64 8.37
N ALA A 243 25.87 -12.06 7.16
CA ALA A 243 24.72 -11.48 6.45
C ALA A 243 23.42 -11.62 7.26
N LEU A 244 23.16 -12.80 7.84
CA LEU A 244 22.00 -13.03 8.69
C LEU A 244 22.09 -12.25 10.00
N THR A 245 23.28 -12.18 10.61
CA THR A 245 23.52 -11.36 11.81
C THR A 245 23.20 -9.89 11.57
N GLN A 246 23.67 -9.32 10.47
CA GLN A 246 23.39 -7.91 10.13
C GLN A 246 21.90 -7.67 9.90
N LEU A 247 21.19 -8.63 9.30
CA LEU A 247 19.73 -8.52 9.12
C LEU A 247 18.98 -8.51 10.45
N PHE A 248 19.42 -9.30 11.44
CA PHE A 248 18.86 -9.26 12.80
C PHE A 248 19.18 -7.97 13.56
N HIS A 249 20.19 -7.21 13.14
CA HIS A 249 20.44 -5.87 13.70
C HIS A 249 19.63 -4.79 12.99
N ALA A 250 19.46 -4.91 11.67
CA ALA A 250 18.85 -3.88 10.85
C ALA A 250 17.32 -3.95 10.78
N TYR A 251 16.71 -5.14 10.93
CA TYR A 251 15.26 -5.38 10.78
C TYR A 251 14.65 -4.67 9.57
N PRO A 252 14.96 -5.12 8.34
CA PRO A 252 14.49 -4.47 7.12
C PRO A 252 12.96 -4.63 6.94
N ASP A 253 12.30 -3.56 6.49
CA ASP A 253 10.86 -3.58 6.21
C ASP A 253 10.51 -4.16 4.83
N THR A 254 11.47 -4.22 3.91
CA THR A 254 11.27 -4.71 2.54
C THR A 254 12.31 -5.75 2.15
N PHE A 255 11.94 -6.62 1.22
CA PHE A 255 12.86 -7.63 0.69
C PHE A 255 14.07 -6.99 -0.01
N GLU A 256 13.87 -5.89 -0.73
CA GLU A 256 14.93 -5.19 -1.46
C GLU A 256 15.96 -4.57 -0.51
N GLU A 257 15.52 -4.06 0.63
CA GLU A 257 16.42 -3.57 1.68
C GLU A 257 17.19 -4.72 2.33
N ALA A 258 16.52 -5.84 2.60
CA ALA A 258 17.16 -7.05 3.13
C ALA A 258 18.22 -7.61 2.17
N ASP A 259 17.94 -7.67 0.87
CA ASP A 259 18.89 -8.08 -0.18
C ASP A 259 20.13 -7.17 -0.18
N ARG A 260 19.92 -5.85 -0.15
CA ARG A 260 21.02 -4.86 -0.14
C ARG A 260 21.94 -5.05 1.06
N ILE A 261 21.38 -5.24 2.26
CA ILE A 261 22.15 -5.48 3.49
C ILE A 261 22.94 -6.79 3.37
N ALA A 262 22.29 -7.88 2.96
CA ALA A 262 22.93 -9.19 2.84
C ALA A 262 24.09 -9.20 1.82
N LEU A 263 23.89 -8.56 0.66
CA LEU A 263 24.93 -8.43 -0.36
C LEU A 263 26.09 -7.55 0.10
N SER A 264 25.81 -6.44 0.80
CA SER A 264 26.85 -5.54 1.30
C SER A 264 27.81 -6.24 2.26
N GLU A 265 27.28 -7.04 3.19
CA GLU A 265 28.09 -7.81 4.15
C GLU A 265 28.88 -8.93 3.45
N SER A 266 28.26 -9.62 2.47
CA SER A 266 28.97 -10.63 1.68
C SER A 266 30.15 -10.05 0.87
N CYS A 267 29.99 -8.83 0.37
CA CYS A 267 31.05 -8.10 -0.35
C CYS A 267 32.16 -7.67 0.61
N PHE A 268 31.81 -7.17 1.79
CA PHE A 268 32.76 -6.75 2.81
C PHE A 268 33.66 -7.91 3.26
N LEU A 269 33.11 -9.10 3.50
CA LEU A 269 33.92 -10.29 3.84
C LEU A 269 34.85 -10.74 2.71
N LEU A 270 34.41 -10.67 1.46
CA LEU A 270 35.27 -10.98 0.30
C LEU A 270 36.46 -10.01 0.22
N THR A 271 36.23 -8.73 0.50
CA THR A 271 37.30 -7.73 0.53
C THR A 271 38.26 -7.93 1.72
N GLN A 272 37.75 -8.27 2.91
CA GLN A 272 38.59 -8.58 4.06
C GLN A 272 39.41 -9.87 3.87
N ALA A 273 38.83 -10.94 3.33
CA ALA A 273 39.55 -12.17 3.02
C ALA A 273 40.65 -11.97 1.96
N SER A 274 40.46 -11.00 1.04
CA SER A 274 41.51 -10.60 0.08
C SER A 274 42.62 -9.77 0.73
N ASN A 275 42.30 -8.97 1.76
CA ASN A 275 43.24 -8.14 2.49
C ASN A 275 44.04 -8.92 3.54
N ASP A 276 43.44 -9.95 4.16
CA ASP A 276 44.11 -10.85 5.12
C ASP A 276 45.08 -11.85 4.46
N ARG A 277 45.04 -11.96 3.13
CA ARG A 277 45.98 -12.82 2.41
C ARG A 277 47.36 -12.19 2.38
N THR A 278 48.30 -12.80 3.09
CA THR A 278 49.70 -12.37 3.13
C THR A 278 50.44 -12.71 1.85
N CYS A 279 51.33 -11.82 1.42
CA CYS A 279 52.18 -12.02 0.25
C CYS A 279 53.13 -13.20 0.47
N PHE A 280 53.15 -14.20 -0.42
CA PHE A 280 54.03 -15.38 -0.31
C PHE A 280 55.55 -15.06 -0.43
N ASN A 281 55.93 -13.82 -0.75
CA ASN A 281 57.33 -13.39 -0.77
C ASN A 281 57.75 -12.73 0.56
N CYS A 282 57.03 -11.70 1.00
CA CYS A 282 57.41 -10.88 2.16
C CYS A 282 56.56 -11.12 3.43
N GLY A 283 55.46 -11.88 3.32
CA GLY A 283 54.56 -12.17 4.44
C GLY A 283 53.65 -11.01 4.85
N ARG A 284 53.67 -9.87 4.16
CA ARG A 284 52.81 -8.71 4.48
C ARG A 284 51.45 -8.80 3.76
N PRO A 285 50.34 -8.43 4.42
CA PRO A 285 48.99 -8.42 3.80
C PRO A 285 48.86 -7.34 2.70
N GLY A 286 47.78 -7.42 1.91
CA GLY A 286 47.36 -6.36 0.98
C GLY A 286 48.00 -6.36 -0.42
N HIS A 287 48.81 -7.36 -0.81
CA HIS A 287 49.32 -7.49 -2.18
C HIS A 287 49.74 -8.93 -2.54
N PHE A 288 49.76 -9.24 -3.84
CA PHE A 288 50.24 -10.53 -4.36
C PHE A 288 51.76 -10.54 -4.58
N SER A 289 52.39 -11.71 -4.55
CA SER A 289 53.84 -11.88 -4.75
C SER A 289 54.38 -11.30 -6.07
N ARG A 290 53.52 -11.13 -7.08
CA ARG A 290 53.87 -10.53 -8.38
C ARG A 290 54.02 -9.01 -8.31
N THR A 291 53.32 -8.37 -7.39
CA THR A 291 53.32 -6.92 -7.15
C THR A 291 54.13 -6.54 -5.90
N CYS A 292 54.93 -7.48 -5.37
CA CYS A 292 55.76 -7.27 -4.19
C CYS A 292 57.02 -6.47 -4.55
N LEU A 293 57.22 -5.32 -3.91
CA LEU A 293 58.42 -4.48 -4.05
C LEU A 293 59.61 -5.00 -3.24
N ALA A 294 59.42 -6.01 -2.39
CA ALA A 294 60.51 -6.63 -1.65
C ALA A 294 61.34 -7.54 -2.58
N PRO A 295 62.67 -7.64 -2.38
CA PRO A 295 63.51 -8.58 -3.13
C PRO A 295 62.92 -9.99 -3.07
N ARG A 296 62.89 -10.70 -4.20
CA ARG A 296 62.44 -12.11 -4.19
C ARG A 296 63.36 -12.91 -3.29
N ARG A 297 62.79 -13.68 -2.36
CA ARG A 297 63.55 -14.67 -1.61
C ARG A 297 64.11 -15.68 -2.62
N VAL A 298 65.41 -15.59 -2.89
CA VAL A 298 66.14 -16.67 -3.56
C VAL A 298 66.15 -17.82 -2.58
N ALA A 299 65.77 -19.01 -3.03
CA ALA A 299 65.75 -20.21 -2.22
C ALA A 299 67.16 -20.48 -1.65
N ALA A 300 67.39 -20.10 -0.41
CA ALA A 300 68.43 -20.68 0.41
C ALA A 300 67.88 -22.00 0.96
N ALA A 301 68.71 -23.04 0.83
CA ALA A 301 68.52 -24.45 1.15
C ALA A 301 67.46 -24.80 2.22
N ALA A 302 66.74 -25.88 1.94
CA ALA A 302 65.80 -26.56 2.83
C ALA A 302 66.33 -26.72 4.27
N PRO A 303 65.49 -26.53 5.31
CA PRO A 303 65.79 -27.07 6.62
C PRO A 303 65.59 -28.58 6.60
N THR A 304 66.62 -29.27 7.08
CA THR A 304 66.71 -30.70 7.31
C THR A 304 65.57 -31.24 8.17
N ALA A 305 65.18 -32.48 7.87
CA ALA A 305 64.24 -33.27 8.63
C ALA A 305 64.66 -33.38 10.11
N HIS A 306 63.71 -33.13 11.01
CA HIS A 306 63.70 -33.73 12.34
C HIS A 306 62.40 -34.50 12.50
N GLY A 307 62.55 -35.82 12.53
CA GLY A 307 61.45 -36.75 12.68
C GLY A 307 60.85 -36.69 14.09
N SER A 308 59.53 -36.87 14.16
CA SER A 308 58.93 -37.54 15.30
C SER A 308 57.75 -38.39 14.81
N SER A 309 57.82 -39.65 15.21
CA SER A 309 57.05 -40.81 14.75
C SER A 309 55.54 -40.63 14.76
N ARG A 310 54.89 -41.15 13.72
CA ARG A 310 53.51 -41.64 13.86
C ARG A 310 53.32 -42.88 13.00
N ALA A 311 53.22 -44.01 13.70
CA ALA A 311 53.02 -45.34 13.13
C ALA A 311 51.75 -45.39 12.26
N ALA A 312 51.90 -45.87 11.03
CA ALA A 312 50.80 -46.27 10.17
C ALA A 312 50.38 -47.71 10.55
N ARG A 313 49.11 -47.90 10.90
CA ARG A 313 48.43 -49.19 10.76
C ARG A 313 47.45 -49.05 9.60
N TYR A 314 47.72 -49.73 8.50
CA TYR A 314 46.70 -50.12 7.52
C TYR A 314 46.25 -51.55 7.85
N PRO A 315 44.95 -51.88 7.77
CA PRO A 315 44.52 -53.27 7.64
C PRO A 315 44.62 -53.68 6.17
N LEU A 316 45.32 -54.80 5.93
CA LEU A 316 45.30 -55.55 4.68
C LEU A 316 43.97 -56.31 4.58
N ALA A 317 43.35 -56.24 3.41
CA ALA A 317 42.31 -57.18 3.01
C ALA A 317 42.93 -58.56 2.75
N SER A 318 42.33 -59.63 3.26
CA SER A 318 42.53 -60.97 2.74
C SER A 318 41.18 -61.63 2.43
N SER A 319 41.21 -62.31 1.30
CA SER A 319 40.18 -63.02 0.57
C SER A 319 39.45 -64.13 1.36
N SER A 320 38.22 -64.32 0.91
CA SER A 320 37.37 -65.51 1.04
C SER A 320 38.13 -66.84 1.02
N GLU A 321 37.82 -67.72 1.99
CA GLU A 321 37.70 -69.16 1.76
C GLU A 321 36.71 -69.80 2.77
N ARG A 322 36.23 -70.97 2.37
CA ARG A 322 34.94 -71.62 2.63
C ARG A 322 34.96 -72.57 3.83
N SER A 323 33.75 -72.90 4.33
CA SER A 323 33.32 -74.15 5.01
C SER A 323 33.11 -74.06 6.53
N THR A 324 31.86 -74.00 6.97
CA THR A 324 31.00 -75.13 7.39
C THR A 324 29.62 -74.59 7.75
#